data_AF-A0A3B6I608-F1
#
_entry.id   AF-A0A3B6I608-F1
#
_cell.length_a   1.000
_cell.length_b   1.000
_cell.length_c   1.000
_cell.angle_alpha   90.00
_cell.angle_beta   90.00
_cell.angle_gamma   90.00
#
_symmetry.space_group_name_H-M   'P 1'
#
loop_
_entity.id
_entity.type
_entity.pdbx_description
1 polymer ?
#
loop_
_entity_poly.entity_id
_entity_poly.type
_entity_poly.pdbx_seq_one_letter_code
_entity_poly.pdbx_strand_id
1 'polypeptide(L)'
;MAVHGVAWGISVAGWIMSPIISKLLDKVLSYCKFDKEEMLHRLLTDVLPRLTLTLEAAEAVSHRVFFEAIMEGLKSAFYDIEDILDELEYIRHQKKLDKQKRSPSKRTKIAS
;
A
#
# COMPACT_ATOMS: atom_id res chain seq x y z
N MET A 1 -14.66 -7.56 31.60
CA MET A 1 -13.86 -6.60 30.81
C MET A 1 -12.93 -7.35 29.84
N ALA A 2 -13.45 -8.20 28.95
CA ALA A 2 -12.61 -9.06 28.08
C ALA A 2 -12.96 -8.97 26.58
N VAL A 3 -13.92 -8.12 26.21
CA VAL A 3 -14.43 -8.05 24.82
C VAL A 3 -13.62 -7.10 23.92
N HIS A 4 -12.71 -6.30 24.50
CA HIS A 4 -11.97 -5.25 23.77
C HIS A 4 -10.56 -5.67 23.32
N GLY A 5 -9.94 -6.67 23.94
CA GLY A 5 -8.61 -7.13 23.54
C GLY A 5 -8.66 -7.85 22.19
N VAL A 6 -9.46 -8.91 22.14
CA VAL A 6 -9.63 -9.79 20.96
C VAL A 6 -10.08 -9.00 19.72
N ALA A 7 -10.89 -7.95 19.89
CA ALA A 7 -11.40 -7.15 18.79
C ALA A 7 -10.32 -6.32 18.06
N TRP A 8 -9.28 -5.86 18.77
CA TRP A 8 -8.24 -5.04 18.16
C TRP A 8 -7.20 -5.90 17.43
N GLY A 9 -6.79 -7.03 18.00
CA GLY A 9 -5.91 -7.99 17.32
C GLY A 9 -6.50 -8.51 16.00
N ILE A 10 -7.79 -8.84 15.99
CA ILE A 10 -8.52 -9.22 14.77
C ILE A 10 -8.57 -8.06 13.76
N SER A 11 -8.73 -6.82 14.22
CA SER A 11 -8.79 -5.64 13.34
C SER A 11 -7.45 -5.37 12.63
N VAL A 12 -6.33 -5.47 13.35
CA VAL A 12 -4.99 -5.31 12.77
C VAL A 12 -4.67 -6.45 11.81
N ALA A 13 -4.95 -7.70 12.21
CA ALA A 13 -4.76 -8.86 11.33
C ALA A 13 -5.62 -8.78 10.05
N GLY A 14 -6.87 -8.33 10.18
CA GLY A 14 -7.77 -8.13 9.04
C GLY A 14 -7.31 -7.01 8.10
N TRP A 15 -6.72 -5.93 8.64
CA TRP A 15 -6.13 -4.87 7.84
C TRP A 15 -4.86 -5.34 7.10
N ILE A 16 -3.99 -6.07 7.79
CA ILE A 16 -2.75 -6.65 7.23
C ILE A 16 -3.06 -7.60 6.06
N MET A 17 -4.07 -8.45 6.21
CA MET A 17 -4.49 -9.41 5.18
C MET A 17 -5.38 -8.78 4.10
N SER A 18 -5.62 -7.46 4.16
CA SER A 18 -6.50 -6.77 3.23
C SER A 18 -5.91 -6.73 1.82
N PRO A 19 -6.74 -6.92 0.77
CA PRO A 19 -6.33 -6.73 -0.62
C PRO A 19 -5.78 -5.33 -0.91
N ILE A 20 -6.17 -4.32 -0.12
CA ILE A 20 -5.72 -2.94 -0.29
C ILE A 20 -4.20 -2.85 -0.06
N ILE A 21 -3.69 -3.48 1.00
CA ILE A 21 -2.26 -3.47 1.32
C ILE A 21 -1.46 -4.21 0.27
N SER A 22 -1.93 -5.37 -0.18
CA SER A 22 -1.28 -6.11 -1.26
C SER A 22 -1.19 -5.30 -2.55
N LYS A 23 -2.26 -4.58 -2.92
CA LYS A 23 -2.27 -3.70 -4.11
C LYS A 23 -1.32 -2.51 -3.97
N LEU A 24 -1.28 -1.89 -2.80
CA LEU A 24 -0.38 -0.78 -2.49
C LEU A 24 1.09 -1.22 -2.61
N LEU A 25 1.42 -2.35 -2.00
CA LEU A 25 2.76 -2.93 -2.07
C LEU A 25 3.14 -3.27 -3.51
N ASP A 26 2.25 -3.90 -4.28
CA ASP A 26 2.48 -4.19 -5.70
C ASP A 26 2.72 -2.89 -6.50
N LYS A 27 1.95 -1.83 -6.24
CA LYS A 27 2.14 -0.51 -6.87
C LYS A 27 3.49 0.10 -6.50
N VAL A 28 3.89 0.11 -5.22
CA VAL A 28 5.20 0.60 -4.77
C VAL A 28 6.34 -0.21 -5.41
N LEU A 29 6.25 -1.53 -5.38
CA LEU A 29 7.24 -2.44 -5.96
C LEU A 29 7.32 -2.30 -7.48
N SER A 30 6.23 -1.96 -8.15
CA SER A 30 6.24 -1.66 -9.58
C SER A 30 7.14 -0.48 -9.94
N TYR A 31 7.27 0.49 -9.02
CA TYR A 31 8.14 1.66 -9.14
C TYR A 31 9.58 1.42 -8.66
N CYS A 32 9.78 0.40 -7.83
CA CYS A 32 11.09 0.05 -7.30
C CYS A 32 11.81 -0.96 -8.21
N LYS A 33 13.14 -0.93 -8.23
CA LYS A 33 13.97 -1.83 -9.07
C LYS A 33 14.30 -3.18 -8.39
N PHE A 34 13.69 -3.48 -7.24
CA PHE A 34 13.96 -4.69 -6.49
C PHE A 34 13.18 -5.89 -7.03
N ASP A 35 13.59 -7.08 -6.58
CA ASP A 35 12.89 -8.33 -6.89
C ASP A 35 11.51 -8.33 -6.22
N LYS A 36 10.47 -8.13 -7.04
CA LYS A 36 9.13 -7.73 -6.61
C LYS A 36 8.40 -8.87 -5.91
N GLU A 37 8.48 -10.06 -6.47
CA GLU A 37 7.79 -11.24 -5.95
C GLU A 37 8.44 -11.70 -4.64
N GLU A 38 9.77 -11.72 -4.56
CA GLU A 38 10.47 -12.14 -3.34
C GLU A 38 10.22 -11.16 -2.18
N MET A 39 10.31 -9.85 -2.44
CA MET A 39 10.08 -8.84 -1.39
C MET A 39 8.61 -8.84 -0.92
N LEU A 40 7.65 -8.90 -1.84
CA LEU A 40 6.23 -8.95 -1.50
C LEU A 40 5.92 -10.24 -0.72
N HIS A 41 6.44 -11.37 -1.19
CA HIS A 41 6.27 -12.65 -0.52
C HIS A 41 6.83 -12.59 0.89
N ARG A 42 8.09 -12.16 1.09
CA ARG A 42 8.68 -12.00 2.43
C ARG A 42 7.89 -11.01 3.30
N LEU A 43 7.44 -9.89 2.76
CA LEU A 43 6.69 -8.94 3.57
C LEU A 43 5.36 -9.53 4.06
N LEU A 44 4.61 -10.21 3.17
CA LEU A 44 3.31 -10.80 3.46
C LEU A 44 3.38 -12.10 4.28
N THR A 45 4.37 -12.96 4.05
CA THR A 45 4.48 -14.28 4.70
C THR A 45 5.43 -14.31 5.88
N ASP A 46 6.42 -13.43 5.91
CA ASP A 46 7.44 -13.44 6.95
C ASP A 46 7.29 -12.28 7.94
N VAL A 47 7.11 -11.04 7.48
CA VAL A 47 7.13 -9.87 8.36
C VAL A 47 5.78 -9.63 9.00
N LEU A 48 4.72 -9.59 8.20
CA LEU A 48 3.37 -9.31 8.67
C LEU A 48 2.84 -10.38 9.65
N PRO A 49 3.05 -11.70 9.44
CA PRO A 49 2.58 -12.70 10.39
C PRO A 49 3.37 -12.68 11.70
N ARG A 50 4.68 -12.38 11.65
CA ARG A 50 5.47 -12.16 12.88
C ARG A 50 4.98 -10.96 13.66
N LEU A 51 4.61 -9.88 12.98
CA LEU A 51 3.99 -8.72 13.63
C LEU A 51 2.68 -9.12 14.32
N THR A 52 1.81 -9.89 13.64
CA THR A 52 0.57 -10.40 14.25
C THR A 52 0.83 -11.29 15.47
N LEU A 53 1.82 -12.19 15.42
CA LEU A 53 2.19 -13.04 16.55
C LEU A 53 2.76 -12.22 17.72
N THR A 54 3.56 -11.19 17.44
CA THR A 54 4.02 -10.26 18.49
C THR A 54 2.87 -9.44 19.08
N LEU A 55 1.82 -9.19 18.31
CA LEU A 55 0.62 -8.47 18.74
C LEU A 55 -0.20 -9.32 19.71
N GLU A 56 -0.42 -10.59 19.38
CA GLU A 56 -1.07 -11.58 20.25
C GLU A 56 -0.31 -11.76 21.57
N ALA A 57 1.03 -11.81 21.51
CA ALA A 57 1.88 -11.87 22.70
C ALA A 57 1.87 -10.55 23.51
N ALA A 58 1.85 -9.39 22.86
CA ALA A 58 1.82 -8.09 23.53
C ALA A 58 0.48 -7.80 24.23
N GLU A 59 -0.61 -8.32 23.69
CA GLU A 59 -1.94 -8.29 24.31
C GLU A 59 -1.94 -8.97 25.69
N ALA A 60 -1.16 -10.05 25.84
CA ALA A 60 -1.00 -10.76 27.10
C ALA A 60 -0.16 -10.00 28.15
N VAL A 61 0.63 -8.99 27.77
CA VAL A 61 1.63 -8.34 28.65
C VAL A 61 1.30 -6.86 28.96
N SER A 62 0.09 -6.38 28.69
CA SER A 62 -0.35 -5.00 28.99
C SER A 62 0.45 -3.87 28.30
N HIS A 63 1.22 -4.17 27.23
CA HIS A 63 1.91 -3.16 26.40
C HIS A 63 1.09 -2.67 25.19
N ARG A 64 -0.24 -2.90 25.23
CA ARG A 64 -1.19 -2.63 24.15
C ARG A 64 -1.09 -1.21 23.56
N VAL A 65 -1.01 -0.18 24.41
CA VAL A 65 -1.03 1.23 23.99
C VAL A 65 0.17 1.60 23.11
N PHE A 66 1.36 1.10 23.46
CA PHE A 66 2.57 1.36 22.68
C PHE A 66 2.49 0.71 21.29
N PHE A 67 1.94 -0.51 21.24
CA PHE A 67 1.79 -1.23 19.98
C PHE A 67 0.67 -0.63 19.10
N GLU A 68 -0.43 -0.18 19.70
CA GLU A 68 -1.48 0.60 19.03
C GLU A 68 -0.89 1.81 18.30
N ALA A 69 -0.05 2.60 18.98
CA ALA A 69 0.60 3.76 18.39
C ALA A 69 1.51 3.41 17.21
N ILE A 70 2.28 2.31 17.30
CA ILE A 70 3.12 1.85 16.19
C ILE A 70 2.27 1.42 14.99
N MET A 71 1.18 0.69 15.23
CA MET A 71 0.31 0.21 14.15
C MET A 71 -0.46 1.33 13.47
N GLU A 72 -0.93 2.31 14.23
CA GLU A 72 -1.53 3.51 13.67
C GLU A 72 -0.52 4.29 12.83
N GLY A 73 0.72 4.44 13.30
CA GLY A 73 1.79 5.08 12.53
C GLY A 73 2.09 4.34 11.23
N LEU A 74 2.18 3.00 11.27
CA LEU A 74 2.39 2.18 10.09
C LEU A 74 1.23 2.34 9.09
N LYS A 75 -0.01 2.29 9.58
CA LYS A 75 -1.21 2.45 8.76
C LYS A 75 -1.27 3.84 8.11
N SER A 76 -0.95 4.89 8.85
CA SER A 76 -0.86 6.25 8.32
C SER A 76 0.17 6.34 7.19
N ALA A 77 1.38 5.81 7.41
CA ALA A 77 2.43 5.83 6.39
C ALA A 77 2.04 5.09 5.11
N PHE A 78 1.28 3.99 5.21
CA PHE A 78 0.74 3.29 4.05
C PHE A 78 -0.22 4.15 3.22
N TYR A 79 -1.11 4.90 3.89
CA TYR A 79 -2.03 5.82 3.21
C TYR A 79 -1.31 7.02 2.60
N ASP A 80 -0.32 7.59 3.29
CA ASP A 80 0.49 8.68 2.75
C ASP A 80 1.20 8.26 1.45
N ILE A 81 1.68 7.01 1.39
CA ILE A 81 2.27 6.44 0.17
C ILE A 81 1.21 6.28 -0.93
N GLU A 82 -0.01 5.86 -0.60
CA GLU A 82 -1.13 5.76 -1.55
C GLU A 82 -1.40 7.10 -2.23
N ASP A 83 -1.52 8.16 -1.43
CA ASP A 83 -1.76 9.52 -1.90
C ASP A 83 -0.64 10.01 -2.83
N ILE A 84 0.63 9.77 -2.45
CA ILE A 84 1.78 10.13 -3.29
C ILE A 84 1.78 9.35 -4.61
N LEU A 85 1.47 8.05 -4.57
CA LEU A 85 1.44 7.20 -5.77
C LEU A 85 0.33 7.62 -6.73
N ASP A 86 -0.82 8.03 -6.21
CA ASP A 86 -1.95 8.51 -6.98
C ASP A 86 -1.65 9.87 -7.62
N GLU A 87 -0.97 10.77 -6.91
CA GLU A 87 -0.49 12.03 -7.48
C GLU A 87 0.52 11.80 -8.62
N LEU A 88 1.48 10.89 -8.43
CA LEU A 88 2.45 10.52 -9.47
C LEU A 88 1.78 9.94 -10.71
N GLU A 89 0.75 9.12 -10.52
CA GLU A 89 -0.04 8.55 -11.60
C GLU A 89 -0.83 9.64 -12.35
N TYR A 90 -1.45 10.57 -11.63
CA TYR A 90 -2.13 11.73 -12.20
C TYR A 90 -1.20 12.57 -13.08
N ILE A 91 -0.01 12.92 -12.58
CA ILE A 91 1.00 13.68 -13.33
C ILE A 91 1.40 12.95 -14.61
N ARG A 92 1.55 11.61 -14.56
CA ARG A 92 1.88 10.80 -15.74
C ARG A 92 0.77 10.83 -16.78
N HIS A 93 -0.49 10.72 -16.34
CA HIS A 93 -1.66 10.79 -17.21
C HIS A 93 -1.76 12.16 -17.88
N GLN A 94 -1.59 13.26 -17.14
CA GLN A 94 -1.54 14.60 -17.72
C GLN A 94 -0.45 14.73 -18.80
N LYS A 95 0.78 14.28 -18.53
CA LYS A 95 1.88 14.32 -19.51
C LYS A 95 1.57 13.53 -20.78
N LYS A 96 0.86 12.41 -20.69
CA LYS A 96 0.43 11.63 -21.86
C LYS A 96 -0.61 12.39 -22.69
N LEU A 97 -1.61 13.00 -22.02
CA LEU A 97 -2.63 13.80 -22.69
C LEU A 97 -2.02 15.02 -23.41
N ASP A 98 -1.07 15.70 -22.78
CA ASP A 98 -0.38 16.84 -23.38
C ASP A 98 0.48 16.43 -24.59
N LYS A 99 1.16 15.28 -24.52
CA LYS A 99 1.87 14.71 -25.68
C LYS A 99 0.92 14.37 -26.83
N GLN A 100 -0.27 13.83 -26.53
CA GLN A 100 -1.26 13.48 -27.55
C GLN A 100 -1.86 14.72 -28.21
N LYS A 101 -2.14 15.79 -27.44
CA LYS A 101 -2.60 17.09 -27.96
C LYS A 101 -1.55 17.78 -28.84
N ARG A 102 -0.25 17.56 -28.58
CA ARG A 102 0.86 18.12 -29.36
C ARG A 102 1.21 17.32 -30.61
N SER A 103 0.63 16.13 -30.84
CA SER A 103 0.85 15.40 -32.09
C SER A 103 -0.02 16.03 -33.19
N PRO A 104 0.56 16.63 -34.25
CA PRO A 104 -0.24 17.19 -35.32
C PRO A 104 -0.90 16.04 -36.07
N SER A 105 -2.23 16.10 -36.15
CA SER A 105 -3.05 15.30 -37.07
C SER A 105 -2.37 15.31 -38.45
N LYS A 106 -1.87 14.15 -38.90
CA LYS A 106 -1.56 13.93 -40.31
C LYS A 106 -2.88 13.87 -41.07
N ARG A 107 -3.51 15.04 -41.24
CA ARG A 107 -4.58 15.27 -42.20
C ARG A 107 -3.90 15.50 -43.54
N THR A 108 -3.40 14.43 -44.15
CA THR A 108 -2.99 14.49 -45.55
C THR A 108 -4.27 14.63 -46.36
N LYS A 109 -4.58 15.87 -46.75
CA LYS A 109 -5.44 16.14 -47.90
C LYS A 109 -4.79 15.45 -49.09
N ILE A 110 -5.42 14.39 -49.59
CA ILE A 110 -5.18 13.95 -50.96
C ILE A 110 -6.39 14.47 -51.74
N ALA A 111 -6.26 15.71 -52.17
CA ALA A 111 -6.99 16.22 -53.32
C ALA A 111 -5.98 16.19 -54.46
N SER A 112 -6.28 15.39 -55.49
CA SER A 112 -5.95 15.54 -56.92
C SER A 112 -6.15 14.21 -57.62
#